data_AF-A0A9Q2KY78-F1
#
_entry.id   AF-A0A9Q2KY78-F1
#
_cell.length_a   1.000
_cell.length_b   1.000
_cell.length_c   1.000
_cell.angle_alpha   90.00
_cell.angle_beta   90.00
_cell.angle_gamma   90.00
#
_symmetry.space_group_name_H-M   'P 1'
#
loop_
_entity.id
_entity.type
_entity.pdbx_description
1 polymer ?
#
loop_
_entity_poly.entity_id
_entity_poly.type
_entity_poly.pdbx_seq_one_letter_code
_entity_poly.pdbx_strand_id
1 'polypeptide(L)'
;MKTLTLKESIKVTNNFSALRTKKSWNRLEQIIVYALSREIKKELVQVNKDEFNSLNLSDVDVSVINRKINIHRNTLISMGFSKEKFSREIRNIFLSLLDKKIVTSHPDRVSCSDSFAMSNWFNTFLYDKETGITNIEINEYALKILKNFFKYGIVEPSNIVNLKSDYSFNIYILAKLDLDSSKGKNRKYIITLADFRDSFDLNDKYRSINMLKKKVLDLIISNINEYTDISISYNLIKEGKAFTKIEFLFDYKYKEDHQKGSNISKKSYEKVDYIISPVAESEFESILTSWGIRAKKVVEIEESYSIDAINQAVEITKQAIEDKTIKITPAAFFLGTLENKQLQEDVAFEQVQENLQKEQEKNERKALATDYDAIQKFINDNSDEISNYLSIKSGGGSFKLSLNISDELANIACIDIKKFKDFRPKFAVLDQGFFDIKEKREVRPNMYIFLTLIKKYLNTGNI
;
A
#
# COMPACT_ATOMS: atom_id res chain seq x y z
N MET A 1 -27.15 19.45 3.25
CA MET A 1 -26.24 18.29 3.11
C MET A 1 -25.63 17.98 4.47
N LYS A 2 -25.94 16.82 5.07
CA LYS A 2 -25.29 16.34 6.29
C LYS A 2 -23.81 16.03 5.98
N THR A 3 -22.90 16.56 6.78
CA THR A 3 -21.51 16.11 6.83
C THR A 3 -21.51 14.62 7.14
N LEU A 4 -20.78 13.81 6.36
CA LEU A 4 -20.59 12.39 6.67
C LEU A 4 -20.02 12.29 8.08
N THR A 5 -20.64 11.46 8.92
CA THR A 5 -20.04 11.15 10.21
C THR A 5 -18.75 10.38 9.99
N LEU A 6 -17.77 10.51 10.89
CA LEU A 6 -16.48 9.80 10.81
C LEU A 6 -16.67 8.29 10.61
N LYS A 7 -17.72 7.70 11.19
CA LYS A 7 -18.08 6.28 10.99
C LYS A 7 -18.58 5.99 9.58
N GLU A 8 -19.25 6.92 8.91
CA GLU A 8 -19.71 6.77 7.53
C GLU A 8 -18.56 7.00 6.54
N SER A 9 -17.64 7.94 6.80
CA SER A 9 -16.42 8.08 5.99
C SER A 9 -15.53 6.85 6.15
N ILE A 10 -15.35 6.34 7.37
CA ILE A 10 -14.67 5.06 7.64
C ILE A 10 -15.44 3.89 7.00
N LYS A 11 -16.79 3.88 6.96
CA LYS A 11 -17.58 2.81 6.30
C LYS A 11 -17.48 2.87 4.77
N VAL A 12 -17.48 4.06 4.17
CA VAL A 12 -17.21 4.27 2.73
C VAL A 12 -15.77 3.86 2.40
N THR A 13 -14.84 4.18 3.28
CA THR A 13 -13.42 3.79 3.16
C THR A 13 -13.19 2.30 3.49
N ASN A 14 -14.04 1.69 4.32
CA ASN A 14 -14.03 0.26 4.64
C ASN A 14 -14.80 -0.56 3.60
N ASN A 15 -15.72 0.02 2.83
CA ASN A 15 -16.21 -0.60 1.59
C ASN A 15 -15.04 -0.73 0.57
N PHE A 16 -14.04 0.14 0.68
CA PHE A 16 -12.74 0.06 0.03
C PHE A 16 -11.72 -0.79 0.82
N SER A 17 -12.09 -1.48 1.91
CA SER A 17 -11.21 -2.49 2.53
C SER A 17 -10.82 -3.59 1.53
N ALA A 18 -11.70 -3.86 0.56
CA ALA A 18 -11.45 -4.70 -0.60
C ALA A 18 -10.34 -4.17 -1.54
N LEU A 19 -10.10 -2.85 -1.54
CA LEU A 19 -9.03 -2.15 -2.27
C LEU A 19 -7.80 -1.85 -1.39
N ARG A 20 -7.92 -1.95 -0.05
CA ARG A 20 -6.86 -1.70 0.95
C ARG A 20 -5.98 -2.90 1.25
N THR A 21 -6.42 -4.12 0.98
CA THR A 21 -5.60 -5.29 1.32
C THR A 21 -4.47 -5.45 0.31
N LYS A 22 -3.24 -5.45 0.81
CA LYS A 22 -1.92 -5.58 0.13
C LYS A 22 -1.78 -6.70 -0.92
N LYS A 23 -2.83 -7.50 -1.17
CA LYS A 23 -2.88 -8.62 -2.12
C LYS A 23 -3.96 -8.49 -3.21
N SER A 24 -4.82 -7.48 -3.22
CA SER A 24 -6.00 -7.52 -4.10
C SER A 24 -5.89 -6.68 -5.38
N TRP A 25 -5.28 -5.50 -5.44
CA TRP A 25 -5.23 -4.68 -6.67
C TRP A 25 -3.88 -4.02 -6.92
N ASN A 26 -3.36 -4.13 -8.15
CA ASN A 26 -2.14 -3.46 -8.59
C ASN A 26 -2.36 -1.93 -8.69
N ARG A 27 -1.30 -1.15 -8.54
CA ARG A 27 -1.32 0.31 -8.68
C ARG A 27 -1.90 0.78 -10.02
N LEU A 28 -1.52 0.15 -11.13
CA LEU A 28 -2.09 0.47 -12.45
C LEU A 28 -3.58 0.11 -12.55
N GLU A 29 -4.01 -0.95 -11.84
CA GLU A 29 -5.44 -1.32 -11.74
C GLU A 29 -6.22 -0.25 -10.98
N GLN A 30 -5.67 0.21 -9.85
CA GLN A 30 -6.25 1.31 -9.07
C GLN A 30 -6.35 2.58 -9.92
N ILE A 31 -5.28 2.97 -10.63
CA ILE A 31 -5.28 4.15 -11.51
C ILE A 31 -6.36 4.03 -12.59
N ILE A 32 -6.55 2.86 -13.20
CA ILE A 32 -7.65 2.64 -14.15
C ILE A 32 -9.01 2.86 -13.47
N VAL A 33 -9.24 2.29 -12.29
CA VAL A 33 -10.53 2.45 -11.57
C VAL A 33 -10.80 3.92 -11.25
N TYR A 34 -9.79 4.67 -10.80
CA TYR A 34 -9.92 6.11 -10.58
C TYR A 34 -10.10 6.88 -11.88
N ALA A 35 -9.45 6.51 -12.98
CA ALA A 35 -9.70 7.13 -14.28
C ALA A 35 -11.13 6.89 -14.76
N LEU A 36 -11.63 5.66 -14.65
CA LEU A 36 -13.02 5.31 -14.97
C LEU A 36 -14.00 6.08 -14.10
N SER A 37 -13.69 6.24 -12.80
CA SER A 37 -14.53 7.03 -11.89
C SER A 37 -14.76 8.46 -12.36
N ARG A 38 -13.70 9.07 -12.88
CA ARG A 38 -13.73 10.44 -13.38
C ARG A 38 -14.60 10.54 -14.63
N GLU A 39 -14.45 9.60 -15.57
CA GLU A 39 -15.25 9.58 -16.79
C GLU A 39 -16.75 9.34 -16.48
N ILE A 40 -17.08 8.39 -15.60
CA ILE A 40 -18.47 8.16 -15.14
C ILE A 40 -19.04 9.45 -14.53
N LYS A 41 -18.25 10.15 -13.71
CA LYS A 41 -18.70 11.38 -13.08
C LYS A 41 -18.93 12.49 -14.09
N LYS A 42 -18.06 12.66 -15.09
CA LYS A 42 -18.25 13.65 -16.16
C LYS A 42 -19.56 13.40 -16.91
N GLU A 43 -19.83 12.15 -17.26
CA GLU A 43 -21.09 11.76 -17.90
C GLU A 43 -22.30 12.06 -17.00
N LEU A 44 -22.23 11.71 -15.71
CA LEU A 44 -23.28 12.01 -14.74
C LEU A 44 -23.59 13.52 -14.60
N VAL A 45 -22.56 14.37 -14.66
CA VAL A 45 -22.71 15.83 -14.60
C VAL A 45 -23.34 16.39 -15.87
N GLN A 46 -23.01 15.83 -17.04
CA GLN A 46 -23.59 16.27 -18.31
C GLN A 46 -25.09 15.92 -18.44
N VAL A 47 -25.51 14.80 -17.86
CA VAL A 47 -26.91 14.34 -17.89
C VAL A 47 -27.80 15.15 -16.95
N ASN A 48 -27.33 15.52 -15.76
CA ASN A 48 -28.13 16.20 -14.73
C ASN A 48 -27.83 17.70 -14.67
N LYS A 49 -28.13 18.46 -15.73
CA LYS A 49 -27.81 19.91 -15.90
C LYS A 49 -28.15 20.85 -14.71
N ASP A 50 -28.83 20.39 -13.66
CA ASP A 50 -29.20 21.16 -12.48
C ASP A 50 -28.68 20.53 -11.16
N GLU A 51 -28.07 21.38 -10.34
CA GLU A 51 -27.72 21.19 -8.92
C GLU A 51 -26.59 20.21 -8.54
N PHE A 52 -25.34 20.62 -8.84
CA PHE A 52 -24.09 20.07 -8.29
C PHE A 52 -24.04 19.89 -6.76
N ASN A 53 -24.94 20.52 -5.99
CA ASN A 53 -24.83 20.66 -4.55
C ASN A 53 -25.97 20.04 -3.73
N SER A 54 -26.99 19.43 -4.34
CA SER A 54 -28.17 18.92 -3.63
C SER A 54 -28.54 17.46 -3.96
N LEU A 55 -27.90 16.83 -4.95
CA LEU A 55 -28.29 15.48 -5.38
C LEU A 55 -27.99 14.41 -4.31
N ASN A 56 -29.06 13.86 -3.74
CA ASN A 56 -29.02 12.57 -3.10
C ASN A 56 -28.79 11.50 -4.18
N LEU A 57 -27.54 11.06 -4.33
CA LEU A 57 -27.16 9.98 -5.26
C LEU A 57 -27.93 8.66 -5.05
N SER A 58 -28.79 8.52 -4.05
CA SER A 58 -29.72 7.39 -3.95
C SER A 58 -30.73 7.35 -5.10
N ASP A 59 -31.04 8.49 -5.74
CA ASP A 59 -32.24 8.61 -6.59
C ASP A 59 -31.93 8.60 -8.10
N VAL A 60 -30.65 8.63 -8.49
CA VAL A 60 -30.24 8.57 -9.91
C VAL A 60 -30.34 7.14 -10.43
N ASP A 61 -31.12 6.89 -11.48
CA ASP A 61 -31.19 5.56 -12.08
C ASP A 61 -29.85 5.20 -12.76
N VAL A 62 -29.25 4.08 -12.35
CA VAL A 62 -27.97 3.58 -12.89
C VAL A 62 -28.12 3.07 -14.32
N SER A 63 -29.36 2.84 -14.77
CA SER A 63 -29.69 2.47 -16.15
C SER A 63 -29.26 3.53 -17.18
N VAL A 64 -29.17 4.80 -16.78
CA VAL A 64 -28.83 5.94 -17.65
C VAL A 64 -27.32 6.12 -17.84
N ILE A 65 -26.51 5.51 -16.98
CA ILE A 65 -25.05 5.62 -17.04
C ILE A 65 -24.51 4.73 -18.17
N ASN A 66 -23.70 5.31 -19.05
CA ASN A 66 -23.03 4.55 -20.08
C ASN A 66 -22.03 3.57 -19.43
N ARG A 67 -22.26 2.28 -19.67
CA ARG A 67 -21.48 1.20 -19.07
C ARG A 67 -20.16 0.96 -19.79
N LYS A 68 -20.01 1.51 -21.00
CA LYS A 68 -18.87 1.32 -21.89
C LYS A 68 -18.05 2.60 -21.94
N ILE A 69 -16.88 2.55 -21.34
CA ILE A 69 -15.97 3.70 -21.27
C ILE A 69 -14.79 3.46 -22.19
N ASN A 70 -14.52 4.45 -23.03
CA ASN A 70 -13.45 4.39 -24.01
C ASN A 70 -12.26 5.21 -23.51
N ILE A 71 -11.09 4.59 -23.43
CA ILE A 71 -9.85 5.24 -23.01
C ILE A 71 -8.81 5.08 -24.12
N HIS A 72 -8.25 6.20 -24.56
CA HIS A 72 -7.20 6.21 -25.57
C HIS A 72 -5.84 5.79 -24.98
N ARG A 73 -5.01 5.09 -25.77
CA ARG A 73 -3.67 4.64 -25.37
C ARG A 73 -2.79 5.76 -24.82
N ASN A 74 -2.80 6.93 -25.44
CA ASN A 74 -1.99 8.07 -24.97
C ASN A 74 -2.36 8.51 -23.54
N THR A 75 -3.65 8.43 -23.20
CA THR A 75 -4.16 8.72 -21.87
C THR A 75 -3.67 7.69 -20.85
N LEU A 76 -3.62 6.41 -21.23
CA LEU A 76 -3.07 5.37 -20.35
C LEU A 76 -1.55 5.51 -20.21
N ILE A 77 -0.83 5.88 -21.28
CA ILE A 77 0.62 6.14 -21.18
C ILE A 77 0.92 7.31 -20.23
N SER A 78 0.15 8.40 -20.28
CA SER A 78 0.32 9.50 -19.33
C SER A 78 -0.05 9.13 -17.89
N MET A 79 -0.82 8.05 -17.71
CA MET A 79 -1.13 7.44 -16.41
C MET A 79 -0.06 6.45 -15.91
N GLY A 80 1.07 6.33 -16.61
CA GLY A 80 2.21 5.51 -16.17
C GLY A 80 2.34 4.15 -16.85
N PHE A 81 1.53 3.83 -17.87
CA PHE A 81 1.71 2.61 -18.66
C PHE A 81 2.93 2.70 -19.59
N SER A 82 3.64 1.59 -19.77
CA SER A 82 4.80 1.50 -20.66
C SER A 82 4.41 1.75 -22.11
N LYS A 83 5.15 2.64 -22.79
CA LYS A 83 4.97 2.88 -24.23
C LYS A 83 5.36 1.66 -25.08
N GLU A 84 6.43 0.98 -24.71
CA GLU A 84 7.07 -0.10 -25.48
C GLU A 84 6.31 -1.42 -25.37
N LYS A 85 5.93 -1.81 -24.14
CA LYS A 85 5.26 -3.09 -23.85
C LYS A 85 3.77 -2.93 -23.55
N PHE A 86 3.17 -1.82 -24.00
CA PHE A 86 1.79 -1.42 -23.71
C PHE A 86 0.79 -2.57 -23.86
N SER A 87 0.75 -3.22 -25.02
CA SER A 87 -0.26 -4.26 -25.32
C SER A 87 -0.16 -5.49 -24.41
N ARG A 88 1.05 -5.84 -23.95
CA ARG A 88 1.25 -6.94 -23.02
C ARG A 88 0.87 -6.54 -21.60
N GLU A 89 1.28 -5.34 -21.20
CA GLU A 89 0.98 -4.79 -19.88
C GLU A 89 -0.52 -4.59 -19.67
N ILE A 90 -1.20 -3.93 -20.60
CA ILE A 90 -2.65 -3.69 -20.53
C ILE A 90 -3.43 -5.01 -20.50
N ARG A 91 -3.00 -6.01 -21.27
CA ARG A 91 -3.60 -7.35 -21.26
C ARG A 91 -3.46 -8.02 -19.90
N ASN A 92 -2.28 -7.98 -19.29
CA ASN A 92 -2.06 -8.57 -17.96
C ASN A 92 -2.91 -7.89 -16.89
N ILE A 93 -2.99 -6.56 -16.95
CA ILE A 93 -3.83 -5.77 -16.06
C ILE A 93 -5.31 -6.13 -16.23
N PHE A 94 -5.81 -6.28 -17.46
CA PHE A 94 -7.20 -6.67 -17.70
C PHE A 94 -7.51 -8.09 -17.24
N LEU A 95 -6.60 -9.04 -17.44
CA LEU A 95 -6.75 -10.40 -16.91
C LEU A 95 -6.88 -10.38 -15.38
N SER A 96 -6.06 -9.57 -14.71
CA SER A 96 -6.12 -9.41 -13.25
C SER A 96 -7.42 -8.70 -12.83
N LEU A 97 -7.85 -7.64 -13.52
CA LEU A 97 -9.10 -6.92 -13.24
C LEU A 97 -10.36 -7.80 -13.41
N LEU A 98 -10.38 -8.68 -14.41
CA LEU A 98 -11.47 -9.62 -14.65
C LEU A 98 -11.62 -10.64 -13.52
N ASP A 99 -10.52 -11.03 -12.87
CA ASP A 99 -10.53 -11.95 -11.73
C ASP A 99 -11.00 -11.29 -10.42
N LYS A 100 -11.09 -9.95 -10.38
CA LYS A 100 -11.53 -9.25 -9.17
C LYS A 100 -13.03 -9.39 -8.98
N LYS A 101 -13.41 -9.87 -7.79
CA LYS A 101 -14.80 -10.01 -7.36
C LYS A 101 -15.18 -8.95 -6.34
N ILE A 102 -16.41 -8.50 -6.43
CA ILE A 102 -17.14 -7.74 -5.42
C ILE A 102 -17.78 -8.77 -4.50
N VAL A 103 -17.57 -8.63 -3.20
CA VAL A 103 -18.28 -9.40 -2.18
C VAL A 103 -18.96 -8.42 -1.24
N THR A 104 -20.27 -8.52 -1.13
CA THR A 104 -21.11 -7.65 -0.29
C THR A 104 -22.06 -8.51 0.54
N SER A 105 -22.62 -7.94 1.61
CA SER A 105 -23.72 -8.58 2.33
C SER A 105 -24.96 -8.68 1.43
N HIS A 106 -25.77 -9.73 1.63
CA HIS A 106 -26.98 -9.94 0.84
C HIS A 106 -27.92 -8.71 0.92
N PRO A 107 -28.34 -8.12 -0.21
CA PRO A 107 -29.09 -6.86 -0.24
C PRO A 107 -30.39 -6.92 0.57
N ASP A 108 -31.10 -8.06 0.53
CA ASP A 108 -32.39 -8.23 1.22
C ASP A 108 -32.27 -8.84 2.64
N ARG A 109 -31.06 -9.22 3.09
CA ARG A 109 -30.84 -9.93 4.37
C ARG A 109 -29.63 -9.39 5.12
N VAL A 110 -29.63 -8.07 5.33
CA VAL A 110 -28.52 -7.32 5.96
C VAL A 110 -28.21 -7.78 7.40
N SER A 111 -29.18 -8.38 8.10
CA SER A 111 -29.04 -8.88 9.47
C SER A 111 -28.44 -10.29 9.60
N CYS A 112 -28.23 -11.00 8.48
CA CYS A 112 -27.66 -12.35 8.48
C CYS A 112 -26.18 -12.28 8.09
N SER A 113 -25.28 -12.54 9.04
CA SER A 113 -23.82 -12.44 8.81
C SER A 113 -23.30 -13.38 7.73
N ASP A 114 -24.03 -14.47 7.47
CA ASP A 114 -23.56 -15.57 6.62
C ASP A 114 -24.10 -15.49 5.18
N SER A 115 -24.93 -14.47 4.87
CA SER A 115 -25.50 -14.29 3.53
C SER A 115 -24.72 -13.23 2.74
N PHE A 116 -24.16 -13.64 1.62
CA PHE A 116 -23.31 -12.79 0.78
C PHE A 116 -23.84 -12.70 -0.66
N ALA A 117 -23.50 -11.62 -1.35
CA ALA A 117 -23.66 -11.44 -2.78
C ALA A 117 -22.27 -11.31 -3.42
N MET A 118 -22.08 -11.96 -4.57
CA MET A 118 -20.85 -11.89 -5.35
C MET A 118 -21.15 -11.38 -6.75
N SER A 119 -20.33 -10.45 -7.25
CA SER A 119 -20.38 -9.99 -8.64
C SER A 119 -18.98 -9.66 -9.14
N ASN A 120 -18.79 -9.53 -10.45
CA ASN A 120 -17.53 -9.04 -11.02
C ASN A 120 -17.55 -7.52 -11.06
N TRP A 121 -16.36 -6.91 -11.02
CA TRP A 121 -16.24 -5.45 -11.23
C TRP A 121 -16.48 -5.05 -12.68
N PHE A 122 -15.97 -5.84 -13.61
CA PHE A 122 -15.96 -5.56 -15.05
C PHE A 122 -16.50 -6.77 -15.81
N ASN A 123 -17.13 -6.50 -16.95
CA ASN A 123 -17.69 -7.53 -17.83
C ASN A 123 -16.75 -7.84 -18.99
N THR A 124 -16.35 -6.79 -19.72
CA THR A 124 -15.62 -6.94 -21.00
C THR A 124 -14.53 -5.89 -21.10
N PHE A 125 -13.36 -6.30 -21.60
CA PHE A 125 -12.29 -5.41 -22.00
C PHE A 125 -11.93 -5.66 -23.47
N LEU A 126 -11.96 -4.60 -24.29
CA LEU A 126 -11.54 -4.66 -25.69
C LEU A 126 -10.40 -3.67 -25.88
N TYR A 127 -9.32 -4.12 -26.51
CA TYR A 127 -8.22 -3.25 -26.92
C TYR A 127 -7.98 -3.42 -28.40
N ASP A 128 -8.06 -2.31 -29.13
CA ASP A 128 -7.73 -2.25 -30.54
C ASP A 128 -6.36 -1.58 -30.69
N LYS A 129 -5.43 -2.31 -31.32
CA LYS A 129 -4.05 -1.86 -31.54
C LYS A 129 -3.96 -0.84 -32.67
N GLU A 130 -4.82 -0.92 -33.67
CA GLU A 130 -4.79 -0.05 -34.84
C GLU A 130 -5.31 1.34 -34.48
N THR A 131 -6.45 1.40 -33.79
CA THR A 131 -7.02 2.67 -33.30
C THR A 131 -6.38 3.15 -32.00
N GLY A 132 -5.74 2.25 -31.24
CA GLY A 132 -5.18 2.55 -29.92
C GLY A 132 -6.25 2.80 -28.85
N ILE A 133 -7.49 2.38 -29.10
CA ILE A 133 -8.63 2.60 -28.21
C ILE A 133 -8.84 1.37 -27.35
N THR A 134 -9.12 1.62 -26.07
CA THR A 134 -9.53 0.60 -25.11
C THR A 134 -10.97 0.83 -24.68
N ASN A 135 -11.83 -0.16 -24.87
CA ASN A 135 -13.21 -0.13 -24.39
C ASN A 135 -13.34 -1.00 -23.15
N ILE A 136 -13.84 -0.42 -22.06
CA ILE A 136 -14.00 -1.07 -20.77
C ILE A 136 -15.49 -1.08 -20.44
N GLU A 137 -16.05 -2.27 -20.23
CA GLU A 137 -17.44 -2.46 -19.83
C GLU A 137 -17.54 -2.79 -18.34
N ILE A 138 -18.21 -1.93 -17.59
CA ILE A 138 -18.34 -2.04 -16.13
C ILE A 138 -19.65 -2.77 -15.79
N ASN A 139 -19.58 -3.65 -14.78
CA ASN A 139 -20.77 -4.35 -14.29
C ASN A 139 -21.75 -3.36 -13.64
N GLU A 140 -23.06 -3.56 -13.84
CA GLU A 140 -24.09 -2.68 -13.26
C GLU A 140 -24.03 -2.65 -11.72
N TYR A 141 -23.74 -3.79 -11.10
CA TYR A 141 -23.58 -3.88 -9.64
C TYR A 141 -22.37 -3.07 -9.17
N ALA A 142 -21.27 -3.12 -9.93
CA ALA A 142 -20.07 -2.32 -9.66
C ALA A 142 -20.37 -0.82 -9.81
N LEU A 143 -21.10 -0.41 -10.85
CA LEU A 143 -21.51 0.98 -11.04
C LEU A 143 -22.33 1.52 -9.85
N LYS A 144 -23.24 0.72 -9.28
CA LYS A 144 -24.02 1.10 -8.08
C LYS A 144 -23.12 1.38 -6.87
N ILE A 145 -22.09 0.56 -6.65
CA ILE A 145 -21.12 0.74 -5.56
C ILE A 145 -20.24 1.96 -5.81
N LEU A 146 -19.68 2.04 -7.03
CA LEU A 146 -18.81 3.11 -7.48
C LEU A 146 -19.50 4.49 -7.41
N LYS A 147 -20.77 4.57 -7.82
CA LYS A 147 -21.60 5.77 -7.71
C LYS A 147 -21.62 6.35 -6.29
N ASN A 148 -21.85 5.52 -5.27
CA ASN A 148 -21.90 5.98 -3.88
C ASN A 148 -20.55 6.55 -3.39
N PHE A 149 -19.44 6.07 -3.95
CA PHE A 149 -18.11 6.60 -3.70
C PHE A 149 -17.88 7.95 -4.43
N PHE A 150 -18.37 8.09 -5.66
CA PHE A 150 -18.16 9.27 -6.51
C PHE A 150 -18.89 10.54 -6.07
N LYS A 151 -19.85 10.41 -5.14
CA LYS A 151 -20.47 11.55 -4.47
C LYS A 151 -19.44 12.43 -3.76
N TYR A 152 -18.29 11.86 -3.35
CA TYR A 152 -17.44 12.47 -2.33
C TYR A 152 -15.98 12.70 -2.72
N GLY A 153 -15.50 12.32 -3.92
CA GLY A 153 -14.13 12.66 -4.31
C GLY A 153 -13.85 12.52 -5.80
N ILE A 154 -13.34 13.58 -6.46
CA ILE A 154 -12.71 13.45 -7.79
C ILE A 154 -11.21 13.35 -7.60
N VAL A 155 -10.65 12.22 -7.99
CA VAL A 155 -9.20 12.02 -8.00
C VAL A 155 -8.71 12.19 -9.41
N GLU A 156 -7.89 13.21 -9.64
CA GLU A 156 -7.22 13.39 -10.92
C GLU A 156 -6.08 12.37 -11.05
N PRO A 157 -6.05 11.55 -12.12
CA PRO A 157 -4.99 10.58 -12.33
C PRO A 157 -3.59 11.18 -12.23
N SER A 158 -3.40 12.42 -12.73
CA SER A 158 -2.11 13.14 -12.64
C SER A 158 -1.58 13.26 -11.21
N ASN A 159 -2.46 13.38 -10.21
CA ASN A 159 -2.06 13.57 -8.82
C ASN A 159 -1.62 12.24 -8.19
N ILE A 160 -2.14 11.12 -8.70
CA ILE A 160 -1.85 9.81 -8.13
C ILE A 160 -0.72 9.08 -8.84
N VAL A 161 -0.45 9.34 -10.12
CA VAL A 161 0.54 8.58 -10.92
C VAL A 161 1.92 8.61 -10.29
N ASN A 162 2.36 9.78 -9.82
CA ASN A 162 3.72 9.99 -9.28
C ASN A 162 3.89 9.60 -7.80
N LEU A 163 2.81 9.25 -7.08
CA LEU A 163 2.87 8.86 -5.66
C LEU A 163 3.50 7.47 -5.45
N LYS A 164 4.83 7.35 -5.51
CA LYS A 164 5.55 6.06 -5.45
C LYS A 164 5.24 5.20 -4.21
N SER A 165 4.85 5.82 -3.10
CA SER A 165 4.53 5.15 -1.83
C SER A 165 3.03 4.83 -1.73
N ASP A 166 2.70 3.55 -1.48
CA ASP A 166 1.33 3.11 -1.22
C ASP A 166 0.71 3.82 -0.01
N TYR A 167 1.54 4.16 0.99
CA TYR A 167 1.10 4.93 2.15
C TYR A 167 0.66 6.34 1.76
N SER A 168 1.44 7.00 0.89
CA SER A 168 1.14 8.34 0.38
C SER A 168 -0.12 8.34 -0.47
N PHE A 169 -0.28 7.33 -1.32
CA PHE A 169 -1.48 7.15 -2.14
C PHE A 169 -2.74 7.06 -1.25
N ASN A 170 -2.74 6.17 -0.27
CA ASN A 170 -3.89 5.95 0.61
C ASN A 170 -4.25 7.18 1.47
N ILE A 171 -3.24 7.86 2.05
CA ILE A 171 -3.48 9.09 2.83
C ILE A 171 -3.99 10.22 1.93
N TYR A 172 -3.48 10.34 0.70
CA TYR A 172 -4.01 11.31 -0.26
C TYR A 172 -5.49 11.07 -0.57
N ILE A 173 -5.87 9.82 -0.88
CA ILE A 173 -7.28 9.47 -1.16
C ILE A 173 -8.16 9.79 0.05
N LEU A 174 -7.73 9.45 1.26
CA LEU A 174 -8.43 9.78 2.51
C LEU A 174 -8.63 11.30 2.67
N ALA A 175 -7.55 12.07 2.58
CA ALA A 175 -7.59 13.52 2.70
C ALA A 175 -8.49 14.17 1.63
N LYS A 176 -8.40 13.70 0.38
CA LYS A 176 -9.21 14.20 -0.74
C LYS A 176 -10.69 13.92 -0.53
N LEU A 177 -11.05 12.71 -0.07
CA LEU A 177 -12.43 12.35 0.23
C LEU A 177 -13.01 13.20 1.36
N ASP A 178 -12.25 13.43 2.44
CA ASP A 178 -12.70 14.25 3.56
C ASP A 178 -12.84 15.73 3.16
N LEU A 179 -11.92 16.28 2.35
CA LEU A 179 -12.02 17.63 1.82
C LEU A 179 -13.21 17.79 0.88
N ASP A 180 -13.32 16.95 -0.14
CA ASP A 180 -14.36 17.04 -1.17
C ASP A 180 -15.75 16.81 -0.54
N SER A 181 -15.90 15.85 0.38
CA SER A 181 -17.17 15.57 1.06
C SER A 181 -17.62 16.67 2.02
N SER A 182 -16.67 17.32 2.69
CA SER A 182 -16.94 18.41 3.63
C SER A 182 -16.97 19.80 2.98
N LYS A 183 -16.71 19.87 1.66
CA LYS A 183 -16.51 21.12 0.90
C LYS A 183 -15.40 21.99 1.52
N GLY A 184 -14.30 21.36 1.90
CA GLY A 184 -13.13 22.00 2.51
C GLY A 184 -13.33 22.47 3.95
N LYS A 185 -14.42 22.07 4.63
CA LYS A 185 -14.65 22.40 6.05
C LYS A 185 -13.89 21.47 7.00
N ASN A 186 -13.75 20.20 6.63
CA ASN A 186 -12.97 19.23 7.37
C ASN A 186 -11.56 19.19 6.80
N ARG A 187 -10.59 19.68 7.58
CA ARG A 187 -9.18 19.80 7.19
C ARG A 187 -8.26 18.99 8.10
N LYS A 188 -8.84 18.09 8.88
CA LYS A 188 -8.13 17.39 9.94
C LYS A 188 -8.62 15.95 10.09
N TYR A 189 -7.68 15.05 10.29
CA TYR A 189 -7.94 13.64 10.57
C TYR A 189 -7.07 13.17 11.73
N ILE A 190 -7.68 12.58 12.76
CA ILE A 190 -6.96 12.01 13.90
C ILE A 190 -7.12 10.49 13.89
N ILE A 191 -5.99 9.78 14.00
CA ILE A 191 -5.94 8.32 14.08
C ILE A 191 -4.98 7.90 15.20
N THR A 192 -5.28 6.79 15.88
CA THR A 192 -4.35 6.23 16.86
C THR A 192 -3.16 5.57 16.16
N LEU A 193 -2.01 5.49 16.83
CA LEU A 193 -0.85 4.80 16.27
C LEU A 193 -1.09 3.31 16.03
N ALA A 194 -1.93 2.67 16.85
CA ALA A 194 -2.33 1.28 16.67
C ALA A 194 -3.16 1.14 15.39
N ASP A 195 -4.25 1.89 15.27
CA ASP A 195 -5.12 1.84 14.09
C ASP A 195 -4.38 2.22 12.80
N PHE A 196 -3.44 3.17 12.88
CA PHE A 196 -2.60 3.55 11.75
C PHE A 196 -1.70 2.38 11.33
N ARG A 197 -1.03 1.73 12.28
CA ARG A 197 -0.17 0.58 11.98
C ARG A 197 -0.95 -0.58 11.38
N ASP A 198 -2.15 -0.84 11.90
CA ASP A 198 -3.03 -1.90 11.41
C ASP A 198 -3.55 -1.58 10.00
N SER A 199 -4.02 -0.34 9.79
CA SER A 199 -4.55 0.11 8.49
C SER A 199 -3.53 0.04 7.36
N PHE A 200 -2.25 0.18 7.69
CA PHE A 200 -1.14 0.20 6.73
C PHE A 200 -0.31 -1.10 6.75
N ASP A 201 -0.73 -2.11 7.50
CA ASP A 201 -0.02 -3.38 7.68
C ASP A 201 1.47 -3.13 7.99
N LEU A 202 1.69 -2.21 8.91
CA LEU A 202 3.00 -1.83 9.43
C LEU A 202 3.38 -2.71 10.62
N ASN A 203 2.44 -3.40 11.29
CA ASN A 203 2.67 -4.34 12.41
C ASN A 203 3.88 -3.94 13.28
N ASP A 204 4.92 -4.77 13.30
CA ASP A 204 6.19 -4.54 14.03
C ASP A 204 7.24 -3.72 13.26
N LYS A 205 6.98 -3.33 12.01
CA LYS A 205 7.85 -2.45 11.24
C LYS A 205 7.82 -1.04 11.84
N TYR A 206 9.00 -0.44 11.98
CA TYR A 206 9.15 0.91 12.54
C TYR A 206 8.55 1.03 13.96
N ARG A 207 8.89 0.08 14.85
CA ARG A 207 8.48 0.08 16.28
C ARG A 207 8.76 1.43 16.97
N SER A 208 9.93 2.01 16.72
CA SER A 208 10.28 3.34 17.23
C SER A 208 9.51 4.44 16.50
N ILE A 209 8.95 5.39 17.25
CA ILE A 209 8.24 6.54 16.71
C ILE A 209 9.14 7.37 15.76
N ASN A 210 10.44 7.47 16.04
CA ASN A 210 11.37 8.19 15.18
C ASN A 210 11.55 7.52 13.82
N MET A 211 11.55 6.18 13.78
CA MET A 211 11.60 5.44 12.52
C MET A 211 10.28 5.60 11.75
N LEU A 212 9.13 5.50 12.43
CA LEU A 212 7.82 5.70 11.81
C LEU A 212 7.72 7.10 11.20
N LYS A 213 8.24 8.11 11.92
CA LYS A 213 8.35 9.48 11.45
C LYS A 213 9.15 9.57 10.14
N LYS A 214 10.43 9.20 10.19
CA LYS A 214 11.37 9.37 9.08
C LYS A 214 11.04 8.51 7.85
N LYS A 215 10.58 7.27 8.06
CA LYS A 215 10.38 6.29 6.98
C LYS A 215 8.98 6.24 6.41
N VAL A 216 7.97 6.72 7.16
CA VAL A 216 6.57 6.65 6.74
C VAL A 216 5.94 8.03 6.69
N LEU A 217 5.88 8.74 7.81
CA LEU A 217 5.14 10.01 7.88
C LEU A 217 5.78 11.09 7.01
N ASP A 218 7.08 11.32 7.15
CA ASP A 218 7.79 12.35 6.38
C ASP A 218 7.75 12.03 4.87
N LEU A 219 7.83 10.74 4.51
CA LEU A 219 7.66 10.27 3.14
C LEU A 219 6.23 10.52 2.60
N ILE A 220 5.21 10.33 3.43
CA ILE A 220 3.81 10.64 3.09
C ILE A 220 3.67 12.12 2.79
N ILE A 221 4.15 12.96 3.69
CA ILE A 221 4.05 14.42 3.57
C ILE A 221 4.76 14.90 2.31
N SER A 222 6.02 14.50 2.10
CA SER A 222 6.82 14.92 0.95
C SER A 222 6.12 14.56 -0.37
N ASN A 223 5.74 13.29 -0.54
CA ASN A 223 5.11 12.83 -1.79
C ASN A 223 3.78 13.55 -2.07
N ILE A 224 2.93 13.72 -1.06
CA ILE A 224 1.62 14.38 -1.26
C ILE A 224 1.82 15.86 -1.59
N ASN A 225 2.69 16.54 -0.84
CA ASN A 225 2.99 17.95 -1.04
C ASN A 225 3.77 18.23 -2.32
N GLU A 226 4.45 17.26 -2.90
CA GLU A 226 5.15 17.44 -4.18
C GLU A 226 4.20 17.16 -5.36
N TYR A 227 3.51 16.01 -5.34
CA TYR A 227 2.86 15.47 -6.54
C TYR A 227 1.36 15.72 -6.64
N THR A 228 0.70 16.18 -5.58
CA THR A 228 -0.77 16.27 -5.53
C THR A 228 -1.30 17.70 -5.48
N ASP A 229 -2.61 17.85 -5.63
CA ASP A 229 -3.35 19.10 -5.46
C ASP A 229 -3.67 19.44 -3.99
N ILE A 230 -3.18 18.64 -3.04
CA ILE A 230 -3.42 18.80 -1.61
C ILE A 230 -2.09 19.13 -0.92
N SER A 231 -2.16 20.07 0.03
CA SER A 231 -1.13 20.28 1.05
C SER A 231 -1.50 19.48 2.30
N ILE A 232 -0.52 18.82 2.91
CA ILE A 232 -0.69 18.01 4.11
C ILE A 232 0.47 18.24 5.08
N SER A 233 0.18 18.18 6.37
CA SER A 233 1.14 18.13 7.47
C SER A 233 0.63 17.18 8.56
N TYR A 234 1.45 16.89 9.56
CA TYR A 234 1.01 16.10 10.71
C TYR A 234 1.58 16.58 12.03
N ASN A 235 0.82 16.34 13.10
CA ASN A 235 1.22 16.50 14.48
C ASN A 235 1.15 15.16 15.21
N LEU A 236 2.09 14.91 16.12
CA LEU A 236 2.05 13.76 17.01
C LEU A 236 1.53 14.19 18.38
N ILE A 237 0.45 13.55 18.83
CA ILE A 237 -0.20 13.86 20.11
C ILE A 237 0.30 12.86 21.16
N LYS A 238 0.72 13.39 22.32
CA LYS A 238 1.14 12.60 23.47
C LYS A 238 -0.01 12.39 24.44
N GLU A 239 -0.05 11.21 25.03
CA GLU A 239 -0.83 10.92 26.24
C GLU A 239 0.16 10.41 27.30
N GLY A 240 0.40 11.23 28.32
CA GLY A 240 1.50 11.01 29.27
C GLY A 240 2.88 11.20 28.62
N LYS A 241 3.75 10.20 28.76
CA LYS A 241 5.13 10.25 28.20
C LYS A 241 5.25 9.75 26.76
N ALA A 242 4.23 9.05 26.25
CA ALA A 242 4.28 8.39 24.95
C ALA A 242 3.40 9.12 23.91
N PHE A 243 3.83 9.11 22.65
CA PHE A 243 2.97 9.47 21.53
C PHE A 243 1.94 8.37 21.32
N THR A 244 0.66 8.72 21.19
CA THR A 244 -0.43 7.74 21.02
C THR A 244 -1.26 7.99 19.78
N LYS A 245 -1.31 9.22 19.26
CA LYS A 245 -2.14 9.60 18.10
C LYS A 245 -1.35 10.42 17.09
N ILE A 246 -1.75 10.28 15.82
CA ILE A 246 -1.30 11.12 14.70
C ILE A 246 -2.49 11.98 14.29
N GLU A 247 -2.25 13.27 14.17
CA GLU A 247 -3.18 14.23 13.60
C GLU A 247 -2.64 14.68 12.25
N PHE A 248 -3.34 14.37 11.16
CA PHE A 248 -3.06 14.92 9.84
C PHE A 248 -3.89 16.20 9.65
N LEU A 249 -3.24 17.22 9.11
CA LEU A 249 -3.86 18.48 8.70
C LEU A 249 -3.70 18.62 7.19
N PHE A 250 -4.75 18.94 6.47
CA PHE A 250 -4.70 18.98 5.01
C PHE A 250 -5.66 20.02 4.43
N ASP A 251 -5.29 20.57 3.28
CA ASP A 251 -6.07 21.56 2.54
C ASP A 251 -5.74 21.53 1.04
N TYR A 252 -6.61 22.09 0.21
CA TYR A 252 -6.29 22.25 -1.21
C TYR A 252 -5.14 23.23 -1.38
N LYS A 253 -4.23 22.93 -2.32
CA LYS A 253 -3.26 23.91 -2.78
C LYS A 253 -3.98 24.97 -3.60
N TYR A 254 -3.66 26.24 -3.33
CA TYR A 254 -4.08 27.33 -4.21
C TYR A 254 -3.45 27.12 -5.59
N LYS A 255 -4.27 27.00 -6.62
CA LYS A 255 -3.80 27.12 -8.00
C LYS A 255 -3.75 28.60 -8.31
N GLU A 256 -2.56 29.15 -8.52
CA GLU A 256 -2.45 30.44 -9.21
C GLU A 256 -2.89 30.21 -10.65
N ASP A 257 -4.12 30.59 -10.96
CA ASP A 257 -4.56 30.69 -12.35
C ASP A 257 -3.69 31.75 -13.03
N HIS A 258 -2.87 31.32 -13.99
CA HIS A 258 -2.19 32.23 -14.92
C HIS A 258 -3.24 32.97 -15.77
N GLN A 259 -3.79 34.06 -15.24
CA GLN A 259 -4.46 35.09 -16.02
C GLN A 259 -3.80 36.45 -15.76
N LYS A 260 -3.33 37.05 -16.85
CA LYS A 260 -2.76 38.40 -16.92
C LYS A 260 -3.79 39.44 -16.43
N GLY A 261 -3.33 40.43 -15.65
CA GLY A 261 -3.83 41.81 -15.72
C GLY A 261 -4.63 42.37 -14.53
N SER A 262 -3.96 43.25 -13.78
CA SER A 262 -4.45 44.47 -13.09
C SER A 262 -5.50 44.43 -11.95
N ASN A 263 -5.03 45.01 -10.82
CA ASN A 263 -5.69 45.90 -9.84
C ASN A 263 -6.79 45.42 -8.86
N ILE A 264 -6.34 45.27 -7.60
CA ILE A 264 -6.90 45.77 -6.31
C ILE A 264 -8.41 45.57 -6.04
N SER A 265 -8.73 44.77 -5.02
CA SER A 265 -9.39 45.31 -3.81
C SER A 265 -9.22 44.40 -2.59
N LYS A 266 -8.64 44.98 -1.53
CA LYS A 266 -8.65 44.45 -0.17
C LYS A 266 -10.06 44.58 0.41
N LYS A 267 -10.55 43.53 1.08
CA LYS A 267 -11.29 43.67 2.34
C LYS A 267 -11.20 42.40 3.19
N SER A 268 -10.27 42.47 4.15
CA SER A 268 -10.41 42.13 5.58
C SER A 268 -11.24 40.90 5.98
N TYR A 269 -10.57 39.91 6.57
CA TYR A 269 -10.88 39.47 7.94
C TYR A 269 -9.59 39.23 8.75
N GLU A 270 -9.71 39.67 9.99
CA GLU A 270 -8.82 39.83 11.15
C GLU A 270 -7.51 39.04 11.27
N LYS A 271 -6.51 39.84 11.68
CA LYS A 271 -5.15 39.55 12.07
C LYS A 271 -5.12 38.73 13.38
N VAL A 272 -4.81 37.45 13.26
CA VAL A 272 -4.09 36.75 14.33
C VAL A 272 -2.61 36.85 13.93
N ASP A 273 -1.82 37.52 14.76
CA ASP A 273 -0.37 37.65 14.58
C ASP A 273 0.29 36.27 14.58
N TYR A 274 0.35 35.64 13.41
CA TYR A 274 1.46 34.75 13.11
C TYR A 274 2.68 35.65 12.99
N ILE A 275 3.61 35.49 13.93
CA ILE A 275 5.02 35.78 13.66
C ILE A 275 5.37 34.92 12.46
N ILE A 276 5.30 35.53 11.26
CA ILE A 276 5.94 34.98 10.07
C ILE A 276 7.42 35.00 10.41
N SER A 277 7.96 33.86 10.82
CA SER A 277 9.37 33.62 10.56
C SER A 277 9.50 33.70 9.04
N PRO A 278 10.42 34.53 8.50
CA PRO A 278 10.56 34.71 7.07
C PRO A 278 10.68 33.35 6.41
N VAL A 279 10.05 33.17 5.25
CA VAL A 279 10.34 32.08 4.32
C VAL A 279 11.86 31.95 4.29
N ALA A 280 12.40 30.84 4.80
CA ALA A 280 13.83 30.63 4.86
C ALA A 280 14.38 30.79 3.44
N GLU A 281 15.14 31.86 3.21
CA GLU A 281 16.02 31.96 2.05
C GLU A 281 16.83 30.67 2.00
N SER A 282 16.94 30.03 0.84
CA SER A 282 17.75 28.83 0.68
C SER A 282 19.14 29.10 1.24
N GLU A 283 19.54 28.37 2.27
CA GLU A 283 20.82 28.54 2.96
C GLU A 283 22.01 28.34 2.00
N PHE A 284 21.77 27.62 0.90
CA PHE A 284 22.77 27.28 -0.11
C PHE A 284 22.73 28.18 -1.35
N GLU A 285 21.66 28.93 -1.59
CA GLU A 285 21.49 29.73 -2.81
C GLU A 285 22.61 30.76 -2.95
N SER A 286 22.93 31.50 -1.89
CA SER A 286 24.02 32.49 -1.90
C SER A 286 25.40 31.86 -2.13
N ILE A 287 25.66 30.69 -1.53
CA ILE A 287 26.95 30.00 -1.61
C ILE A 287 27.13 29.38 -3.00
N LEU A 288 26.15 28.63 -3.48
CA LEU A 288 26.24 27.89 -4.73
C LEU A 288 26.19 28.82 -5.95
N THR A 289 25.42 29.92 -5.88
CA THR A 289 25.46 30.96 -6.93
C THR A 289 26.82 31.67 -6.97
N SER A 290 27.47 31.89 -5.82
CA SER A 290 28.84 32.45 -5.78
C SER A 290 29.87 31.55 -6.48
N TRP A 291 29.62 30.25 -6.56
CA TRP A 291 30.48 29.28 -7.25
C TRP A 291 30.15 29.11 -8.73
N GLY A 292 29.11 29.79 -9.23
CA GLY A 292 28.69 29.76 -10.63
C GLY A 292 27.58 28.77 -10.95
N ILE A 293 26.89 28.23 -9.93
CA ILE A 293 25.71 27.36 -10.13
C ILE A 293 24.46 28.24 -10.28
N ARG A 294 23.71 28.06 -11.37
CA ARG A 294 22.48 28.82 -11.60
C ARG A 294 21.43 28.49 -10.53
N ALA A 295 20.63 29.47 -10.10
CA ALA A 295 19.57 29.29 -9.08
C ALA A 295 18.63 28.10 -9.39
N LYS A 296 18.21 27.94 -10.65
CA LYS A 296 17.42 26.76 -11.07
C LYS A 296 18.12 25.42 -10.76
N LYS A 297 19.44 25.37 -10.93
CA LYS A 297 20.24 24.17 -10.65
C LYS A 297 20.47 23.96 -9.16
N VAL A 298 20.48 25.03 -8.36
CA VAL A 298 20.51 24.95 -6.89
C VAL A 298 19.24 24.28 -6.37
N VAL A 299 18.08 24.70 -6.85
CA VAL A 299 16.79 24.06 -6.51
C VAL A 299 16.81 22.57 -6.88
N GLU A 300 17.29 22.22 -8.08
CA GLU A 300 17.43 20.81 -8.47
C GLU A 300 18.38 20.01 -7.54
N ILE A 301 19.44 20.64 -7.01
CA ILE A 301 20.38 20.01 -6.08
C ILE A 301 19.73 19.81 -4.71
N GLU A 302 19.03 20.81 -4.20
CA GLU A 302 18.31 20.74 -2.92
C GLU A 302 17.14 19.73 -2.94
N GLU A 303 16.52 19.54 -4.10
CA GLU A 303 15.47 18.52 -4.32
C GLU A 303 16.06 17.11 -4.48
N SER A 304 17.27 16.98 -5.03
CA SER A 304 17.85 15.67 -5.40
C SER A 304 18.76 15.07 -4.34
N TYR A 305 19.35 15.88 -3.45
CA TYR A 305 20.37 15.43 -2.50
C TYR A 305 20.00 15.77 -1.05
N SER A 306 20.50 14.97 -0.11
CA SER A 306 20.27 15.23 1.31
C SER A 306 21.00 16.50 1.77
N ILE A 307 20.41 17.24 2.72
CA ILE A 307 21.01 18.45 3.31
C ILE A 307 22.42 18.13 3.87
N ASP A 308 22.60 16.95 4.46
CA ASP A 308 23.89 16.51 5.01
C ASP A 308 24.94 16.30 3.90
N ALA A 309 24.56 15.68 2.78
CA ALA A 309 25.45 15.48 1.64
C ALA A 309 25.85 16.82 0.99
N ILE A 310 24.89 17.74 0.87
CA ILE A 310 25.13 19.11 0.37
C ILE A 310 26.07 19.86 1.31
N ASN A 311 25.81 19.86 2.61
CA ASN A 311 26.66 20.52 3.61
C ASN A 311 28.09 19.99 3.60
N GLN A 312 28.28 18.67 3.55
CA GLN A 312 29.60 18.07 3.50
C GLN A 312 30.32 18.38 2.18
N ALA A 313 29.63 18.35 1.05
CA ALA A 313 30.20 18.75 -0.24
C ALA A 313 30.57 20.25 -0.24
N VAL A 314 29.76 21.09 0.40
CA VAL A 314 30.04 22.53 0.59
C VAL A 314 31.28 22.72 1.46
N GLU A 315 31.42 22.02 2.57
CA GLU A 315 32.60 22.10 3.45
C GLU A 315 33.88 21.66 2.74
N ILE A 316 33.85 20.51 2.05
CA ILE A 316 34.98 19.99 1.28
C ILE A 316 35.38 20.97 0.18
N THR A 317 34.39 21.56 -0.49
CA THR A 317 34.65 22.56 -1.53
C THR A 317 35.24 23.84 -0.94
N LYS A 318 34.73 24.33 0.21
CA LYS A 318 35.29 25.51 0.90
C LYS A 318 36.75 25.29 1.30
N GLN A 319 37.09 24.13 1.86
CA GLN A 319 38.47 23.78 2.21
C GLN A 319 39.37 23.73 0.98
N ALA A 320 38.90 23.11 -0.12
CA ALA A 320 39.68 23.06 -1.36
C ALA A 320 39.91 24.44 -2.00
N ILE A 321 38.97 25.39 -1.83
CA ILE A 321 39.14 26.80 -2.24
C ILE A 321 40.22 27.47 -1.38
N GLU A 322 40.18 27.27 -0.07
CA GLU A 322 41.14 27.85 0.89
C GLU A 322 42.56 27.36 0.65
N ASP A 323 42.71 26.05 0.40
CA ASP A 323 44.00 25.40 0.12
C ASP A 323 44.52 25.67 -1.30
N LYS A 324 43.75 26.37 -2.15
CA LYS A 324 44.04 26.61 -3.58
C LYS A 324 44.36 25.34 -4.38
N THR A 325 43.71 24.23 -4.04
CA THR A 325 43.97 22.91 -4.66
C THR A 325 43.05 22.62 -5.86
N ILE A 326 42.04 23.47 -6.10
CA ILE A 326 41.08 23.29 -7.18
C ILE A 326 41.73 23.53 -8.55
N LYS A 327 41.75 22.48 -9.38
CA LYS A 327 42.26 22.52 -10.77
C LYS A 327 41.22 22.99 -11.81
N ILE A 328 39.93 23.02 -11.45
CA ILE A 328 38.80 23.34 -12.33
C ILE A 328 37.97 24.50 -11.71
N THR A 329 36.68 24.62 -12.01
CA THR A 329 35.77 25.58 -11.37
C THR A 329 35.25 25.04 -10.04
N PRO A 330 35.02 25.91 -9.03
CA PRO A 330 34.41 25.52 -7.76
C PRO A 330 33.08 24.78 -7.92
N ALA A 331 32.24 25.18 -8.88
CA ALA A 331 30.99 24.47 -9.21
C ALA A 331 31.20 23.02 -9.69
N ALA A 332 32.18 22.78 -10.57
CA ALA A 332 32.44 21.44 -11.10
C ALA A 332 33.06 20.53 -10.03
N PHE A 333 33.93 21.09 -9.18
CA PHE A 333 34.50 20.38 -8.03
C PHE A 333 33.40 19.98 -7.04
N PHE A 334 32.53 20.93 -6.66
CA PHE A 334 31.38 20.68 -5.79
C PHE A 334 30.48 19.57 -6.31
N LEU A 335 30.04 19.65 -7.58
CA LEU A 335 29.17 18.63 -8.18
C LEU A 335 29.82 17.24 -8.18
N GLY A 336 31.12 17.15 -8.48
CA GLY A 336 31.85 15.89 -8.43
C GLY A 336 32.00 15.33 -7.02
N THR A 337 32.19 16.18 -6.00
CA THR A 337 32.23 15.72 -4.59
C THR A 337 30.86 15.25 -4.11
N LEU A 338 29.80 15.94 -4.53
CA LEU A 338 28.42 15.61 -4.18
C LEU A 338 27.99 14.27 -4.78
N GLU A 339 28.29 14.03 -6.06
CA GLU A 339 27.98 12.78 -6.75
C GLU A 339 28.74 11.58 -6.16
N ASN A 340 30.02 11.74 -5.82
CA ASN A 340 30.81 10.69 -5.16
C ASN A 340 30.30 10.37 -3.73
N LYS A 341 29.86 11.39 -2.99
CA LYS A 341 29.26 11.21 -1.66
C LYS A 341 27.93 10.44 -1.76
N GLN A 342 27.08 10.79 -2.72
CA GLN A 342 25.82 10.09 -2.96
C GLN A 342 26.06 8.60 -3.26
N LEU A 343 27.02 8.29 -4.13
CA LEU A 343 27.38 6.90 -4.44
C LEU A 343 27.86 6.13 -3.19
N GLN A 344 28.60 6.77 -2.29
CA GLN A 344 29.03 6.14 -1.03
C GLN A 344 27.87 5.88 -0.07
N GLU A 345 26.92 6.82 0.03
CA GLU A 345 25.71 6.66 0.85
C GLU A 345 24.80 5.55 0.31
N ASP A 346 24.63 5.46 -1.00
CA ASP A 346 23.82 4.43 -1.66
C ASP A 346 24.41 3.04 -1.44
N VAL A 347 25.73 2.86 -1.63
CA VAL A 347 26.42 1.59 -1.38
C VAL A 347 26.32 1.19 0.10
N ALA A 348 26.50 2.14 1.02
CA ALA A 348 26.35 1.87 2.45
C ALA A 348 24.91 1.48 2.82
N PHE A 349 23.92 2.13 2.18
CA PHE A 349 22.51 1.81 2.37
C PHE A 349 22.17 0.39 1.90
N GLU A 350 22.66 -0.01 0.72
CA GLU A 350 22.48 -1.37 0.19
C GLU A 350 23.06 -2.43 1.13
N GLN A 351 24.27 -2.21 1.66
CA GLN A 351 24.90 -3.12 2.63
C GLN A 351 24.08 -3.25 3.92
N VAL A 352 23.52 -2.14 4.42
CA VAL A 352 22.67 -2.16 5.62
C VAL A 352 21.36 -2.91 5.35
N GLN A 353 20.74 -2.72 4.18
CA GLN A 353 19.54 -3.48 3.79
C GLN A 353 19.82 -4.98 3.71
N GLU A 354 20.94 -5.37 3.08
CA GLU A 354 21.33 -6.77 2.94
C GLU A 354 21.60 -7.43 4.31
N ASN A 355 22.27 -6.72 5.22
CA ASN A 355 22.51 -7.21 6.58
C ASN A 355 21.23 -7.37 7.38
N LEU A 356 20.29 -6.42 7.28
CA LEU A 356 18.99 -6.50 7.93
C LEU A 356 18.18 -7.71 7.43
N GLN A 357 18.21 -7.95 6.12
CA GLN A 357 17.53 -9.09 5.51
C GLN A 357 18.14 -10.41 5.99
N LYS A 358 19.48 -10.53 5.99
CA LYS A 358 20.19 -11.71 6.54
C LYS A 358 19.85 -11.95 8.01
N GLU A 359 19.71 -10.90 8.80
CA GLU A 359 19.37 -11.00 10.22
C GLU A 359 17.92 -11.46 10.42
N GLN A 360 16.98 -10.93 9.63
CA GLN A 360 15.58 -11.39 9.61
C GLN A 360 15.48 -12.86 9.23
N GLU A 361 16.12 -13.27 8.14
CA GLU A 361 16.14 -14.68 7.68
C GLU A 361 16.74 -15.62 8.75
N LYS A 362 17.78 -15.17 9.46
CA LYS A 362 18.38 -15.91 10.57
C LYS A 362 17.41 -16.06 11.75
N ASN A 363 16.67 -15.01 12.11
CA ASN A 363 15.71 -15.02 13.20
C ASN A 363 14.49 -15.88 12.87
N GLU A 364 13.98 -15.80 11.63
CA GLU A 364 12.91 -16.67 11.14
C GLU A 364 13.32 -18.14 11.14
N ARG A 365 14.54 -18.46 10.68
CA ARG A 365 15.09 -19.82 10.75
C ARG A 365 15.24 -20.33 12.19
N LYS A 366 15.57 -19.47 13.14
CA LYS A 366 15.66 -19.84 14.57
C LYS A 366 14.28 -20.12 15.16
N ALA A 367 13.28 -19.27 14.90
CA ALA A 367 11.90 -19.49 15.34
C ALA A 367 11.33 -20.78 14.72
N LEU A 368 11.61 -21.02 13.44
CA LEU A 368 11.25 -22.26 12.78
C LEU A 368 11.94 -23.49 13.39
N ALA A 369 13.19 -23.35 13.85
CA ALA A 369 13.90 -24.42 14.57
C ALA A 369 13.25 -24.73 15.92
N THR A 370 12.87 -23.72 16.70
CA THR A 370 12.20 -23.92 17.99
C THR A 370 10.84 -24.58 17.81
N ASP A 371 10.06 -24.17 16.79
CA ASP A 371 8.78 -24.79 16.46
C ASP A 371 8.98 -26.24 16.02
N TYR A 372 10.01 -26.51 15.20
CA TYR A 372 10.35 -27.85 14.76
C TYR A 372 10.68 -28.77 15.93
N ASP A 373 11.56 -28.33 16.83
CA ASP A 373 12.02 -29.14 17.96
C ASP A 373 10.87 -29.39 18.96
N ALA A 374 9.96 -28.43 19.14
CA ALA A 374 8.76 -28.61 19.97
C ALA A 374 7.79 -29.66 19.39
N ILE A 375 7.50 -29.58 18.08
CA ILE A 375 6.63 -30.54 17.40
C ILE A 375 7.28 -31.93 17.39
N GLN A 376 8.58 -32.01 17.13
CA GLN A 376 9.32 -33.27 17.15
C GLN A 376 9.27 -33.92 18.53
N LYS A 377 9.47 -33.14 19.59
CA LYS A 377 9.39 -33.64 20.96
C LYS A 377 8.01 -34.26 21.25
N PHE A 378 6.92 -33.54 20.92
CA PHE A 378 5.57 -34.07 21.07
C PHE A 378 5.36 -35.39 20.30
N ILE A 379 5.83 -35.46 19.06
CA ILE A 379 5.67 -36.65 18.22
C ILE A 379 6.41 -37.85 18.80
N ASN A 380 7.63 -37.64 19.27
CA ASN A 380 8.46 -38.70 19.82
C ASN A 380 7.95 -39.16 21.20
N ASP A 381 7.48 -38.23 22.05
CA ASP A 381 6.88 -38.53 23.35
C ASP A 381 5.62 -39.41 23.22
N ASN A 382 4.94 -39.34 22.06
CA ASN A 382 3.71 -40.09 21.74
C ASN A 382 3.89 -41.08 20.56
N SER A 383 5.13 -41.52 20.32
CA SER A 383 5.53 -42.23 19.10
C SER A 383 4.74 -43.52 18.83
N ASP A 384 4.51 -44.36 19.85
CA ASP A 384 3.80 -45.63 19.70
C ASP A 384 2.35 -45.42 19.20
N GLU A 385 1.64 -44.46 19.80
CA GLU A 385 0.23 -44.19 19.48
C GLU A 385 0.10 -43.52 18.09
N ILE A 386 0.99 -42.56 17.79
CA ILE A 386 1.04 -41.87 16.50
C ILE A 386 1.42 -42.86 15.37
N SER A 387 2.38 -43.75 15.60
CA SER A 387 2.79 -44.77 14.62
C SER A 387 1.65 -45.75 14.30
N ASN A 388 0.93 -46.20 15.32
CA ASN A 388 -0.26 -47.05 15.15
C ASN A 388 -1.37 -46.32 14.39
N TYR A 389 -1.65 -45.07 14.74
CA TYR A 389 -2.63 -44.23 14.03
C TYR A 389 -2.28 -44.08 12.55
N LEU A 390 -1.04 -43.71 12.22
CA LEU A 390 -0.59 -43.52 10.84
C LEU A 390 -0.62 -44.83 10.05
N SER A 391 -0.18 -45.93 10.65
CA SER A 391 -0.20 -47.25 10.01
C SER A 391 -1.63 -47.69 9.68
N ILE A 392 -2.55 -47.63 10.64
CA ILE A 392 -3.95 -48.04 10.45
C ILE A 392 -4.68 -47.11 9.47
N LYS A 393 -4.47 -45.79 9.56
CA LYS A 393 -5.05 -44.82 8.63
C LYS A 393 -4.50 -44.94 7.21
N SER A 394 -3.24 -45.33 7.03
CA SER A 394 -2.68 -45.60 5.71
C SER A 394 -3.48 -46.70 5.00
N GLY A 395 -3.84 -47.77 5.70
CA GLY A 395 -4.68 -48.88 5.22
C GLY A 395 -6.17 -48.57 5.07
N GLY A 396 -6.63 -47.39 5.47
CA GLY A 396 -8.05 -46.99 5.42
C GLY A 396 -8.88 -47.45 6.63
N GLY A 397 -8.24 -47.92 7.70
CA GLY A 397 -8.91 -48.29 8.95
C GLY A 397 -9.25 -47.08 9.83
N SER A 398 -10.03 -47.33 10.88
CA SER A 398 -10.29 -46.38 11.96
C SER A 398 -9.43 -46.70 13.18
N PHE A 399 -8.78 -45.68 13.74
CA PHE A 399 -8.04 -45.76 15.00
C PHE A 399 -8.45 -44.57 15.86
N LYS A 400 -8.80 -44.82 17.12
CA LYS A 400 -9.23 -43.78 18.05
C LYS A 400 -8.02 -43.32 18.84
N LEU A 401 -7.61 -42.08 18.61
CA LEU A 401 -6.58 -41.40 19.39
C LEU A 401 -7.13 -41.04 20.77
N SER A 402 -6.23 -40.96 21.75
CA SER A 402 -6.50 -40.31 23.04
C SER A 402 -6.86 -38.83 22.82
N LEU A 403 -7.76 -38.31 23.66
CA LEU A 403 -8.34 -36.98 23.50
C LEU A 403 -7.25 -35.89 23.43
N ASN A 404 -6.25 -35.95 24.32
CA ASN A 404 -5.16 -34.97 24.37
C ASN A 404 -4.31 -34.96 23.09
N ILE A 405 -4.00 -36.13 22.54
CA ILE A 405 -3.18 -36.26 21.32
C ILE A 405 -3.97 -35.82 20.09
N SER A 406 -5.26 -36.14 20.04
CA SER A 406 -6.16 -35.71 18.96
C SER A 406 -6.23 -34.18 18.86
N ASP A 407 -6.37 -33.49 19.99
CA ASP A 407 -6.47 -32.03 20.05
C ASP A 407 -5.15 -31.35 19.64
N GLU A 408 -4.01 -31.87 20.12
CA GLU A 408 -2.69 -31.35 19.74
C GLU A 408 -2.38 -31.60 18.25
N LEU A 409 -2.73 -32.77 17.70
CA LEU A 409 -2.59 -33.05 16.27
C LEU A 409 -3.49 -32.15 15.40
N ALA A 410 -4.70 -31.79 15.87
CA ALA A 410 -5.57 -30.84 15.19
C ALA A 410 -4.96 -29.42 15.16
N ASN A 411 -4.34 -28.99 16.25
CA ASN A 411 -3.61 -27.72 16.31
C ASN A 411 -2.41 -27.72 15.38
N ILE A 412 -1.64 -28.81 15.35
CA ILE A 412 -0.48 -28.99 14.48
C ILE A 412 -0.88 -29.03 12.99
N ALA A 413 -2.05 -29.59 12.65
CA ALA A 413 -2.57 -29.65 11.27
C ALA A 413 -2.94 -28.27 10.68
N CYS A 414 -3.18 -27.27 11.55
CA CYS A 414 -3.46 -25.89 11.16
C CYS A 414 -2.20 -25.09 10.78
N ILE A 415 -1.00 -25.61 11.06
CA ILE A 415 0.26 -24.92 10.76
C ILE A 415 0.51 -24.88 9.25
N ASP A 416 1.15 -23.80 8.77
CA ASP A 416 1.57 -23.68 7.37
C ASP A 416 2.71 -24.67 7.05
N ILE A 417 2.32 -25.81 6.48
CA ILE A 417 3.19 -26.94 6.14
C ILE A 417 4.32 -26.51 5.18
N LYS A 418 4.10 -25.50 4.32
CA LYS A 418 5.10 -25.07 3.33
C LYS A 418 6.38 -24.54 3.99
N LYS A 419 6.30 -24.02 5.22
CA LYS A 419 7.45 -23.54 5.99
C LYS A 419 8.48 -24.63 6.27
N PHE A 420 8.04 -25.89 6.38
CA PHE A 420 8.92 -27.02 6.72
C PHE A 420 9.47 -27.77 5.51
N LYS A 421 9.08 -27.42 4.28
CA LYS A 421 9.45 -28.18 3.07
C LYS A 421 10.97 -28.28 2.87
N ASP A 422 11.67 -27.17 3.02
CA ASP A 422 13.11 -27.06 2.81
C ASP A 422 13.90 -27.00 4.15
N PHE A 423 13.19 -27.14 5.27
CA PHE A 423 13.76 -27.07 6.61
C PHE A 423 14.02 -28.46 7.17
N ARG A 424 15.31 -28.84 7.30
CA ARG A 424 15.76 -30.19 7.70
C ARG A 424 15.06 -31.32 6.92
N PRO A 425 15.08 -31.31 5.57
CA PRO A 425 14.27 -32.22 4.75
C PRO A 425 14.65 -33.70 4.85
N LYS A 426 15.86 -34.02 5.31
CA LYS A 426 16.35 -35.40 5.50
C LYS A 426 16.20 -35.91 6.93
N PHE A 427 15.79 -35.06 7.85
CA PHE A 427 15.70 -35.40 9.27
C PHE A 427 14.31 -35.98 9.56
N ALA A 428 14.28 -37.18 10.13
CA ALA A 428 13.04 -37.85 10.52
C ALA A 428 12.49 -37.22 11.80
N VAL A 429 11.17 -37.07 11.87
CA VAL A 429 10.49 -36.46 13.02
C VAL A 429 9.83 -37.51 13.91
N LEU A 430 9.56 -38.69 13.36
CA LEU A 430 9.09 -39.86 14.08
C LEU A 430 10.18 -40.94 13.97
N ASP A 431 10.97 -41.11 15.02
CA ASP A 431 12.18 -41.97 14.98
C ASP A 431 11.85 -43.46 14.79
N GLN A 432 10.76 -43.92 15.41
CA GLN A 432 10.25 -45.29 15.26
C GLN A 432 9.63 -45.55 13.87
N GLY A 433 9.33 -44.50 13.10
CA GLY A 433 8.61 -44.60 11.83
C GLY A 433 7.20 -45.18 11.98
N PHE A 434 6.57 -45.50 10.84
CA PHE A 434 5.31 -46.24 10.77
C PHE A 434 5.29 -47.14 9.53
N PHE A 435 4.44 -48.15 9.51
CA PHE A 435 4.30 -49.04 8.36
C PHE A 435 3.16 -48.56 7.46
N ASP A 436 3.48 -48.12 6.23
CA ASP A 436 2.47 -47.78 5.25
C ASP A 436 1.87 -49.07 4.66
N ILE A 437 0.63 -49.36 5.03
CA ILE A 437 -0.11 -50.57 4.61
C ILE A 437 -0.41 -50.55 3.11
N LYS A 438 -0.63 -49.38 2.51
CA LYS A 438 -0.91 -49.26 1.08
C LYS A 438 0.34 -49.49 0.25
N GLU A 439 1.46 -48.91 0.67
CA GLU A 439 2.74 -49.01 -0.04
C GLU A 439 3.60 -50.21 0.40
N LYS A 440 3.18 -50.93 1.46
CA LYS A 440 3.87 -52.09 2.05
C LYS A 440 5.33 -51.82 2.40
N ARG A 441 5.61 -50.66 3.02
CA ARG A 441 6.97 -50.25 3.42
C ARG A 441 6.99 -49.49 4.74
N GLU A 442 8.13 -49.54 5.43
CA GLU A 442 8.40 -48.68 6.58
C GLU A 442 8.71 -47.25 6.12
N VAL A 443 8.06 -46.26 6.71
CA VAL A 443 8.20 -44.84 6.39
C VAL A 443 8.66 -44.09 7.62
N ARG A 444 9.75 -43.32 7.47
CA ARG A 444 10.23 -42.36 8.47
C ARG A 444 9.98 -40.95 7.96
N PRO A 445 8.85 -40.32 8.34
CA PRO A 445 8.48 -39.04 7.77
C PRO A 445 9.37 -37.93 8.32
N ASN A 446 9.79 -37.01 7.44
CA ASN A 446 10.26 -35.69 7.85
C ASN A 446 9.05 -34.82 8.24
N MET A 447 9.30 -33.64 8.82
CA MET A 447 8.23 -32.75 9.32
C MET A 447 7.18 -32.43 8.25
N TYR A 448 7.64 -32.09 7.05
CA TYR A 448 6.76 -31.76 5.92
C TYR A 448 5.82 -32.94 5.56
N ILE A 449 6.37 -34.15 5.44
CA ILE A 449 5.62 -35.36 5.12
C ILE A 449 4.66 -35.70 6.27
N PHE A 450 5.12 -35.63 7.52
CA PHE A 450 4.32 -35.91 8.70
C PHE A 450 3.08 -35.01 8.77
N LEU A 451 3.27 -33.69 8.70
CA LEU A 451 2.18 -32.71 8.75
C LEU A 451 1.19 -32.89 7.59
N THR A 452 1.69 -33.26 6.41
CA THR A 452 0.85 -33.56 5.25
C THR A 452 -0.04 -34.78 5.48
N LEU A 453 0.51 -35.84 6.09
CA LEU A 453 -0.23 -37.05 6.45
C LEU A 453 -1.28 -36.78 7.53
N ILE A 454 -0.91 -36.06 8.59
CA ILE A 454 -1.83 -35.68 9.68
C ILE A 454 -3.00 -34.85 9.14
N LYS A 455 -2.72 -33.82 8.33
CA LYS A 455 -3.78 -33.01 7.70
C LYS A 455 -4.70 -33.82 6.81
N LYS A 456 -4.15 -34.79 6.07
CA LYS A 456 -4.93 -35.71 5.22
C LYS A 456 -5.83 -36.61 6.07
N TYR A 457 -5.29 -37.23 7.11
CA TYR A 457 -6.00 -38.25 7.88
C TYR A 457 -7.03 -37.69 8.86
N LEU A 458 -6.80 -36.50 9.42
CA LEU A 458 -7.79 -35.78 10.22
C LEU A 458 -9.00 -35.32 9.38
N ASN A 459 -8.77 -34.89 8.14
CA ASN A 459 -9.86 -34.49 7.24
C ASN A 459 -10.72 -35.68 6.76
N THR A 460 -10.18 -36.90 6.77
CA THR A 460 -10.92 -38.14 6.44
C THR A 460 -11.73 -38.71 7.62
N GLY A 461 -11.93 -37.95 8.70
CA GLY A 461 -12.59 -38.37 9.94
C GLY A 461 -14.09 -38.11 10.06
N ASN A 462 -14.75 -37.51 9.06
CA ASN A 462 -16.20 -37.30 9.03
C ASN A 462 -16.80 -37.79 7.69
N ILE A 463 -16.86 -39.12 7.50
CA ILE A 463 -17.86 -39.77 6.64
C ILE A 463 -18.27 -41.06 7.33
#